data_AF-A0A968XYV5-F1
#
_entry.id   AF-A0A968XYV5-F1
#
_cell.length_a   1.000
_cell.length_b   1.000
_cell.length_c   1.000
_cell.angle_alpha   90.00
_cell.angle_beta   90.00
_cell.angle_gamma   90.00
#
_symmetry.space_group_name_H-M   'P 1'
#
loop_
_entity.id
_entity.type
_entity.pdbx_description
1 polymer ?
#
loop_
_entity_poly.entity_id
_entity_poly.type
_entity_poly.pdbx_seq_one_letter_code
_entity_poly.pdbx_strand_id
1 'polypeptide(L)'
;MQPTQITTFQALQRSLRLLIQAAPIETRNLILLNIISGAAPSAVLFLDKLIIDEVSRLLLQTQIVQPLASILSQPILLWSVIGVITLKLIGESLETMNSFAATSLRDRVQGAVEGKVLEKVANFNDIALFENPELLNIVELAKTGVKQVQQLAFSITMTLTGIFTFVPSIGLAATIAWWVPLLMLFSSSPSIYLERKYSKLIWRVQKKQAKITREMNLSARVLSGEEYAKELRLFGLQQLWIDRWNGQFLQFFTEMQRIRKKGAIAVISWSVFGRIGLAL
;
A
#
# COMPACT_ATOMS: atom_id res chain seq x y z
N MET A 1 -33.50 -1.46 -2.42
CA MET A 1 -32.71 -0.36 -1.82
C MET A 1 -31.77 0.20 -2.89
N GLN A 2 -31.89 1.46 -3.30
CA GLN A 2 -30.98 2.04 -4.31
C GLN A 2 -29.67 2.51 -3.64
N PRO A 3 -28.49 2.27 -4.25
CA PRO A 3 -27.22 2.75 -3.72
C PRO A 3 -27.16 4.27 -3.78
N THR A 4 -26.96 4.91 -2.63
CA THR A 4 -26.77 6.38 -2.54
C THR A 4 -25.46 6.76 -3.22
N GLN A 5 -25.51 7.73 -4.14
CA GLN A 5 -24.29 8.27 -4.77
C GLN A 5 -23.57 9.18 -3.78
N ILE A 6 -22.45 8.71 -3.24
CA ILE A 6 -21.62 9.45 -2.29
C ILE A 6 -20.48 10.12 -3.08
N THR A 7 -20.18 11.37 -2.77
CA THR A 7 -19.00 12.05 -3.35
C THR A 7 -17.69 11.42 -2.86
N THR A 8 -16.62 11.47 -3.65
CA THR A 8 -15.32 10.86 -3.28
C THR A 8 -14.78 11.35 -1.94
N PHE A 9 -14.99 12.64 -1.62
CA PHE A 9 -14.59 13.23 -0.34
C PHE A 9 -15.41 12.68 0.83
N GLN A 10 -16.73 12.57 0.69
CA GLN A 10 -17.58 11.98 1.72
C GLN A 10 -17.28 10.50 1.94
N ALA A 11 -16.92 9.77 0.87
CA ALA A 11 -16.48 8.38 0.98
C ALA A 11 -15.19 8.28 1.80
N LEU A 12 -14.19 9.12 1.51
CA LEU A 12 -12.93 9.20 2.28
C LEU A 12 -13.20 9.48 3.76
N GLN A 13 -14.04 10.49 4.06
CA GLN A 13 -14.36 10.87 5.44
C GLN A 13 -15.08 9.74 6.19
N ARG A 14 -16.03 9.05 5.54
CA ARG A 14 -16.71 7.89 6.13
C ARG A 14 -15.77 6.72 6.35
N SER A 15 -14.86 6.44 5.41
CA SER A 15 -13.85 5.40 5.57
C SER A 15 -12.91 5.70 6.73
N LEU A 16 -12.44 6.94 6.87
CA LEU A 16 -11.62 7.37 8.02
C LEU A 16 -12.37 7.21 9.35
N ARG A 17 -13.64 7.64 9.41
CA ARG A 17 -14.46 7.47 10.61
C ARG A 17 -14.69 5.99 10.94
N LEU A 18 -14.90 5.14 9.94
CA LEU A 18 -15.04 3.69 10.12
C LEU A 18 -13.76 3.05 10.68
N LEU A 19 -12.58 3.46 10.19
CA LEU A 19 -11.30 2.98 10.72
C LEU A 19 -11.15 3.31 12.21
N ILE A 20 -11.39 4.57 12.56
CA ILE A 20 -11.26 5.05 13.94
C ILE A 20 -12.26 4.36 14.87
N GLN A 21 -13.49 4.15 14.41
CA GLN A 21 -14.53 3.48 15.21
C GLN A 21 -14.31 1.98 15.35
N ALA A 22 -13.79 1.31 14.31
CA ALA A 22 -13.57 -0.13 14.33
C ALA A 22 -12.33 -0.52 15.16
N ALA A 23 -11.30 0.34 15.18
CA ALA A 23 -10.01 0.00 15.77
C ALA A 23 -9.32 1.25 16.39
N PRO A 24 -9.88 1.82 17.48
CA PRO A 24 -9.39 3.07 18.06
C PRO A 24 -7.99 2.94 18.70
N ILE A 25 -7.70 1.79 19.32
CA ILE A 25 -6.42 1.54 20.00
C ILE A 25 -5.30 1.38 18.96
N GLU A 26 -5.56 0.60 17.92
CA GLU A 26 -4.63 0.34 16.83
C GLU A 26 -4.36 1.62 16.02
N THR A 27 -5.41 2.41 15.76
CA THR A 27 -5.27 3.72 15.09
C THR A 27 -4.39 4.66 15.92
N ARG A 28 -4.60 4.72 17.25
CA ARG A 28 -3.76 5.52 18.14
C ARG A 28 -2.31 5.05 18.14
N ASN A 29 -2.08 3.75 18.30
CA ASN A 29 -0.72 3.18 18.31
C ASN A 29 0.00 3.45 16.99
N LEU A 30 -0.71 3.34 15.86
CA LEU A 30 -0.18 3.63 14.54
C LEU A 30 0.18 5.12 14.39
N ILE A 31 -0.65 6.04 14.88
CA ILE A 31 -0.34 7.47 14.85
C ILE A 31 0.93 7.75 15.69
N LEU A 32 1.01 7.22 16.90
CA LEU A 32 2.17 7.40 17.78
C LEU A 32 3.46 6.82 17.15
N LEU A 33 3.39 5.61 16.60
CA LEU A 33 4.52 4.98 15.90
C LEU A 33 4.96 5.79 14.68
N ASN A 34 4.03 6.35 13.90
CA ASN A 34 4.36 7.19 12.76
C ASN A 34 5.05 8.50 13.16
N ILE A 35 4.63 9.12 14.27
CA ILE A 35 5.29 10.32 14.80
C ILE A 35 6.73 10.01 15.22
N ILE A 36 6.94 8.90 15.92
CA ILE A 36 8.28 8.47 16.35
C ILE A 36 9.16 8.10 15.16
N SER A 37 8.60 7.33 14.20
CA SER A 37 9.31 6.90 13.00
C SER A 37 9.68 8.08 12.09
N GLY A 38 8.83 9.12 12.04
CA GLY A 38 9.09 10.33 11.25
C GLY A 38 10.31 11.13 11.73
N ALA A 39 10.73 10.95 12.99
CA ALA A 39 11.94 11.58 13.54
C ALA A 39 13.22 10.76 13.30
N ALA A 40 13.12 9.50 12.88
CA ALA A 40 14.30 8.65 12.68
C ALA A 40 15.17 9.13 11.50
N PRO A 41 14.64 9.41 10.29
CA PRO A 41 15.44 9.90 9.17
C PRO A 41 16.18 11.20 9.50
N SER A 42 15.56 12.05 10.31
CA SER A 42 16.10 13.30 10.83
C SER A 42 17.40 13.10 11.60
N ALA A 43 17.38 12.17 12.56
CA ALA A 43 18.52 11.88 13.40
C ALA A 43 19.64 11.22 12.59
N VAL A 44 19.30 10.37 11.61
CA VAL A 44 20.28 9.81 10.67
C VAL A 44 20.98 10.93 9.88
N LEU A 45 20.23 11.86 9.27
CA LEU A 45 20.80 12.95 8.48
C LEU A 45 21.73 13.85 9.30
N PHE A 46 21.37 14.16 10.55
CA PHE A 46 22.22 14.96 11.43
C PHE A 46 23.55 14.26 11.75
N LEU A 47 23.49 12.95 12.03
CA LEU A 47 24.69 12.15 12.29
C LEU A 47 25.54 11.97 11.03
N ASP A 48 24.92 11.79 9.86
CA ASP A 48 25.63 11.71 8.58
C ASP A 48 26.39 13.03 8.30
N LYS A 49 25.77 14.19 8.56
CA LYS A 49 26.47 15.49 8.48
C LYS A 49 27.69 15.53 9.41
N LEU A 50 27.53 15.13 10.67
CA LEU A 50 28.61 15.14 11.66
C LEU A 50 29.78 14.25 11.20
N ILE A 51 29.48 13.09 10.62
CA ILE A 51 30.49 12.19 10.04
C ILE A 51 31.20 12.87 8.86
N ILE A 52 30.46 13.48 7.94
CA ILE A 52 31.03 14.16 6.77
C ILE A 52 31.96 15.32 7.18
N ASP A 53 31.51 16.16 8.11
CA ASP A 53 32.28 17.30 8.61
C ASP A 53 33.60 16.85 9.25
N GLU A 54 33.53 15.79 10.07
CA GLU A 54 34.67 15.26 10.80
C GLU A 54 35.65 14.51 9.88
N VAL A 55 35.16 13.70 8.95
CA VAL A 55 35.99 13.04 7.93
C VAL A 55 36.68 14.08 7.03
N SER A 56 35.97 15.14 6.64
CA SER A 56 36.53 16.23 5.84
C SER A 56 37.65 16.96 6.59
N ARG A 57 37.49 17.18 7.90
CA ARG A 57 38.53 17.76 8.76
C ARG A 57 39.80 16.89 8.77
N LEU A 58 39.65 15.58 8.89
CA LEU A 58 40.81 14.65 8.93
C LEU A 58 41.51 14.52 7.59
N LEU A 59 40.77 14.55 6.48
CA LEU A 59 41.32 14.56 5.12
C LEU A 59 42.17 15.81 4.85
N LEU A 60 41.80 16.96 5.44
CA LEU A 60 42.57 18.21 5.32
C LEU A 60 43.84 18.23 6.17
N GLN A 61 43.89 17.46 7.26
CA GLN A 61 45.01 17.46 8.21
C GLN A 61 46.03 16.34 8.00
N THR A 62 45.67 15.23 7.36
CA THR A 62 46.51 14.02 7.34
C THR A 62 46.42 13.28 6.00
N GLN A 63 47.57 12.89 5.42
CA GLN A 63 47.61 11.95 4.29
C GLN A 63 47.11 10.58 4.79
N ILE A 64 45.88 10.21 4.43
CA ILE A 64 45.25 8.98 4.93
C ILE A 64 45.94 7.76 4.27
N VAL A 65 46.79 7.08 5.01
CA VAL A 65 47.43 5.83 4.57
C VAL A 65 46.56 4.60 4.89
N GLN A 66 45.68 4.67 5.92
CA GLN A 66 44.72 3.61 6.27
C GLN A 66 43.41 4.15 6.88
N PRO A 67 42.30 4.20 6.11
CA PRO A 67 41.06 4.84 6.55
C PRO A 67 40.39 4.16 7.76
N LEU A 68 40.51 2.84 7.90
CA LEU A 68 39.85 2.08 8.97
C LEU A 68 40.51 2.31 10.35
N ALA A 69 41.85 2.42 10.39
CA ALA A 69 42.58 2.69 11.62
C ALA A 69 42.33 4.12 12.13
N SER A 70 42.20 5.10 11.23
CA SER A 70 41.90 6.49 11.58
C SER A 70 40.52 6.66 12.21
N ILE A 71 39.52 5.91 11.74
CA ILE A 71 38.16 5.91 12.32
C ILE A 71 38.16 5.32 13.73
N LEU A 72 38.88 4.21 13.95
CA LEU A 72 39.01 3.56 15.26
C LEU A 72 39.83 4.38 16.27
N SER A 73 40.68 5.30 15.80
CA SER A 73 41.54 6.13 16.64
C SER A 73 40.86 7.40 17.16
N GLN A 74 39.76 7.81 16.51
CA GLN A 74 39.04 9.06 16.81
C GLN A 74 37.71 8.75 17.52
N PRO A 75 37.59 9.03 18.85
CA PRO A 75 36.40 8.68 19.62
C PRO A 75 35.11 9.27 19.02
N ILE A 76 35.16 10.50 18.51
CA ILE A 76 33.99 11.20 17.99
C ILE A 76 33.43 10.55 16.71
N LEU A 77 34.31 10.07 15.82
CA LEU A 77 33.91 9.35 14.60
C LEU A 77 33.36 7.96 14.94
N LEU A 78 34.02 7.25 15.85
CA LEU A 78 33.57 5.94 16.32
C LEU A 78 32.16 6.00 16.90
N TRP A 79 31.91 6.96 17.81
CA TRP A 79 30.58 7.17 18.40
C TRP A 79 29.53 7.60 17.38
N SER A 80 29.90 8.42 16.39
CA SER A 80 28.99 8.85 15.33
C SER A 80 28.58 7.69 14.42
N VAL A 81 29.53 6.83 14.02
CA VAL A 81 29.27 5.64 13.19
C VAL A 81 28.41 4.63 13.95
N ILE A 82 28.74 4.34 15.22
CA ILE A 82 27.92 3.48 16.08
C ILE A 82 26.51 4.08 16.26
N GLY A 83 26.41 5.39 16.43
CA GLY A 83 25.15 6.12 16.51
C GLY A 83 24.28 5.93 15.27
N VAL A 84 24.86 6.05 14.06
CA VAL A 84 24.12 5.83 12.81
C VAL A 84 23.66 4.38 12.69
N ILE A 85 24.52 3.40 12.98
CA ILE A 85 24.17 1.98 12.86
C ILE A 85 23.05 1.63 13.85
N THR A 86 23.17 2.06 15.11
CA THR A 86 22.15 1.81 16.14
C THR A 86 20.82 2.48 15.79
N LEU A 87 20.86 3.72 15.31
CA LEU A 87 19.65 4.46 14.96
C LEU A 87 18.98 3.91 13.69
N LYS A 88 19.75 3.42 12.71
CA LYS A 88 19.21 2.69 11.55
C LYS A 88 18.52 1.39 11.99
N LEU A 89 19.15 0.62 12.88
CA LEU A 89 18.58 -0.63 13.40
C LEU A 89 17.30 -0.39 14.20
N ILE A 90 17.25 0.68 15.01
CA ILE A 90 16.03 1.14 15.68
C ILE A 90 14.97 1.56 14.66
N GLY A 91 15.37 2.30 13.61
CA GLY A 91 14.49 2.72 12.52
C GLY A 91 13.83 1.53 11.80
N GLU A 92 14.61 0.53 11.41
CA GLU A 92 14.09 -0.70 10.77
C GLU A 92 13.15 -1.48 11.70
N SER A 93 13.46 -1.51 13.00
CA SER A 93 12.60 -2.13 14.01
C SER A 93 11.27 -1.37 14.14
N LEU A 94 11.30 -0.03 14.16
CA LEU A 94 10.11 0.83 14.18
C LEU A 94 9.25 0.64 12.93
N GLU A 95 9.85 0.58 11.74
CA GLU A 95 9.13 0.29 10.49
C GLU A 95 8.42 -1.07 10.56
N THR A 96 9.10 -2.08 11.09
CA THR A 96 8.52 -3.42 11.30
C THR A 96 7.32 -3.35 12.25
N MET A 97 7.44 -2.64 13.38
CA MET A 97 6.33 -2.42 14.32
C MET A 97 5.17 -1.67 13.66
N ASN A 98 5.46 -0.67 12.83
CA ASN A 98 4.47 0.11 12.11
C ASN A 98 3.70 -0.78 11.11
N SER A 99 4.41 -1.68 10.41
CA SER A 99 3.80 -2.65 9.50
C SER A 99 2.87 -3.64 10.22
N PHE A 100 3.24 -4.06 11.43
CA PHE A 100 2.43 -4.94 12.26
C PHE A 100 1.17 -4.22 12.75
N ALA A 101 1.32 -3.00 13.28
CA ALA A 101 0.20 -2.16 13.69
C ALA A 101 -0.78 -1.88 12.54
N ALA A 102 -0.25 -1.59 11.34
CA ALA A 102 -1.03 -1.38 10.14
C ALA A 102 -1.82 -2.64 9.72
N THR A 103 -1.20 -3.83 9.86
CA THR A 103 -1.86 -5.10 9.54
C THR A 103 -2.95 -5.44 10.55
N SER A 104 -2.66 -5.31 11.84
CA SER A 104 -3.64 -5.48 12.91
C SER A 104 -4.86 -4.55 12.76
N LEU A 105 -4.62 -3.28 12.39
CA LEU A 105 -5.68 -2.33 12.07
C LEU A 105 -6.58 -2.84 10.92
N ARG A 106 -5.98 -3.32 9.82
CA ARG A 106 -6.71 -3.82 8.65
C ARG A 106 -7.57 -5.03 9.00
N ASP A 107 -7.03 -5.96 9.77
CA ASP A 107 -7.73 -7.19 10.15
C ASP A 107 -8.89 -6.89 11.10
N ARG A 108 -8.69 -6.00 12.09
CA ARG A 108 -9.77 -5.58 13.00
C ARG A 108 -10.87 -4.84 12.25
N VAL A 109 -10.53 -3.96 11.32
CA VAL A 109 -11.50 -3.23 10.50
C VAL A 109 -12.28 -4.19 9.61
N GLN A 110 -11.61 -5.15 8.98
CA GLN A 110 -12.26 -6.19 8.19
C GLN A 110 -13.25 -6.98 9.04
N GLY A 111 -12.83 -7.50 10.19
CA GLY A 111 -13.69 -8.26 11.10
C GLY A 111 -14.88 -7.44 11.63
N ALA A 112 -14.67 -6.17 11.97
CA ALA A 112 -15.75 -5.30 12.44
C ALA A 112 -16.80 -5.02 11.36
N VAL A 113 -16.39 -4.85 10.10
CA VAL A 113 -17.32 -4.64 8.98
C VAL A 113 -18.01 -5.94 8.59
N GLU A 114 -17.28 -7.06 8.56
CA GLU A 114 -17.84 -8.39 8.31
C GLU A 114 -18.90 -8.74 9.36
N GLY A 115 -18.61 -8.51 10.65
CA GLY A 115 -19.55 -8.70 11.74
C GLY A 115 -20.85 -7.90 11.56
N LYS A 116 -20.76 -6.62 11.17
CA LYS A 116 -21.95 -5.78 10.88
C LYS A 116 -22.77 -6.30 9.70
N VAL A 117 -22.12 -6.83 8.67
CA VAL A 117 -22.82 -7.43 7.52
C VAL A 117 -23.54 -8.70 7.97
N LEU A 118 -22.86 -9.59 8.71
CA LEU A 118 -23.45 -10.83 9.23
C LEU A 118 -24.60 -10.56 10.19
N GLU A 119 -24.46 -9.61 11.12
CA GLU A 119 -25.52 -9.20 12.05
C GLU A 119 -26.75 -8.68 11.29
N LYS A 120 -26.54 -7.92 10.21
CA LYS A 120 -27.65 -7.40 9.41
C LYS A 120 -28.36 -8.47 8.60
N VAL A 121 -27.63 -9.47 8.10
CA VAL A 121 -28.18 -10.63 7.38
C VAL A 121 -28.94 -11.54 8.35
N ALA A 122 -28.39 -11.81 9.54
CA ALA A 122 -29.00 -12.70 10.53
C ALA A 122 -30.30 -12.13 11.14
N ASN A 123 -30.35 -10.81 11.37
CA ASN A 123 -31.53 -10.13 11.91
C ASN A 123 -32.50 -9.64 10.83
N PHE A 124 -32.37 -10.13 9.59
CA PHE A 124 -33.31 -9.81 8.54
C PHE A 124 -34.50 -10.77 8.63
N ASN A 125 -35.65 -10.26 9.08
CA ASN A 125 -36.81 -11.07 9.46
C ASN A 125 -37.48 -11.83 8.30
N ASP A 126 -37.19 -11.49 7.05
CA ASP A 126 -37.88 -12.02 5.87
C ASP A 126 -36.97 -12.95 5.06
N ILE A 127 -37.45 -14.17 4.78
CA ILE A 127 -36.73 -15.15 3.94
C ILE A 127 -36.55 -14.66 2.50
N ALA A 128 -37.32 -13.65 2.09
CA ALA A 128 -37.18 -12.98 0.80
C ALA A 128 -35.75 -12.51 0.50
N LEU A 129 -34.91 -12.26 1.53
CA LEU A 129 -33.48 -11.96 1.35
C LEU A 129 -32.74 -13.04 0.54
N PHE A 130 -33.11 -14.30 0.73
CA PHE A 130 -32.49 -15.45 0.08
C PHE A 130 -33.25 -15.93 -1.16
N GLU A 131 -34.54 -15.61 -1.28
CA GLU A 131 -35.37 -16.01 -2.42
C GLU A 131 -35.33 -15.00 -3.56
N ASN A 132 -35.15 -13.70 -3.26
CA ASN A 132 -35.09 -12.66 -4.29
C ASN A 132 -33.65 -12.51 -4.83
N PRO A 133 -33.41 -12.72 -6.13
CA PRO A 133 -32.07 -12.60 -6.74
C PRO A 133 -31.43 -11.22 -6.56
N GLU A 134 -32.23 -10.15 -6.51
CA GLU A 134 -31.72 -8.80 -6.29
C GLU A 134 -31.22 -8.60 -4.86
N LEU A 135 -31.92 -9.17 -3.88
CA LEU A 135 -31.55 -9.08 -2.46
C LEU A 135 -30.34 -9.96 -2.16
N LEU A 136 -30.28 -11.16 -2.74
CA LEU A 136 -29.11 -12.03 -2.65
C LEU A 136 -27.85 -11.36 -3.25
N ASN A 137 -28.01 -10.68 -4.38
CA ASN A 137 -26.92 -9.91 -4.99
C ASN A 137 -26.42 -8.77 -4.07
N ILE A 138 -27.29 -8.15 -3.25
CA ILE A 138 -26.87 -7.16 -2.24
C ILE A 138 -25.99 -7.83 -1.18
N VAL A 139 -26.31 -9.05 -0.74
CA VAL A 139 -25.51 -9.81 0.23
C VAL A 139 -24.14 -10.19 -0.37
N GLU A 140 -24.12 -10.69 -1.61
CA GLU A 140 -22.87 -10.98 -2.33
C GLU A 140 -22.00 -9.72 -2.52
N LEU A 141 -22.64 -8.60 -2.86
CA LEU A 141 -21.97 -7.30 -3.00
C LEU A 141 -21.42 -6.82 -1.66
N ALA A 142 -22.17 -6.97 -0.56
CA ALA A 142 -21.70 -6.63 0.78
C ALA A 142 -20.47 -7.45 1.16
N LYS A 143 -20.49 -8.77 0.94
CA LYS A 143 -19.35 -9.68 1.18
C LYS A 143 -18.13 -9.30 0.35
N THR A 144 -18.33 -8.95 -0.92
CA THR A 144 -17.25 -8.45 -1.78
C THR A 144 -16.72 -7.10 -1.31
N GLY A 145 -17.61 -6.23 -0.82
CA GLY A 145 -17.29 -4.94 -0.24
C GLY A 145 -16.41 -5.03 1.00
N VAL A 146 -16.60 -6.02 1.87
CA VAL A 146 -15.73 -6.26 3.06
C VAL A 146 -14.25 -6.36 2.65
N LYS A 147 -13.94 -7.14 1.60
CA LYS A 147 -12.57 -7.27 1.09
C LYS A 147 -12.03 -5.94 0.55
N GLN A 148 -12.87 -5.16 -0.12
CA GLN A 148 -12.47 -3.84 -0.64
C GLN A 148 -12.20 -2.84 0.50
N VAL A 149 -12.93 -2.94 1.62
CA VAL A 149 -12.67 -2.11 2.81
C VAL A 149 -11.29 -2.37 3.39
N GLN A 150 -10.83 -3.62 3.44
CA GLN A 150 -9.45 -3.94 3.87
C GLN A 150 -8.40 -3.26 2.99
N GLN A 151 -8.61 -3.24 1.67
CA GLN A 151 -7.71 -2.55 0.72
C GLN A 151 -7.77 -1.02 0.85
N LEU A 152 -8.94 -0.46 1.16
CA LEU A 152 -9.10 0.95 1.46
C LEU A 152 -8.36 1.31 2.76
N ALA A 153 -8.50 0.48 3.81
CA ALA A 153 -7.76 0.62 5.06
C ALA A 153 -6.26 0.63 4.81
N PHE A 154 -5.76 -0.33 4.01
CA PHE A 154 -4.37 -0.38 3.58
C PHE A 154 -3.90 0.93 2.95
N SER A 155 -4.67 1.43 1.97
CA SER A 155 -4.31 2.63 1.21
C SER A 155 -4.30 3.88 2.08
N ILE A 156 -5.27 4.01 2.99
CA ILE A 156 -5.34 5.12 3.95
C ILE A 156 -4.15 5.09 4.91
N THR A 157 -3.85 3.93 5.49
CA THR A 157 -2.71 3.78 6.39
C THR A 157 -1.40 4.13 5.69
N MET A 158 -1.19 3.64 4.46
CA MET A 158 0.02 3.93 3.68
C MET A 158 0.14 5.42 3.36
N THR A 159 -0.98 6.08 3.02
CA THR A 159 -1.01 7.54 2.78
C THR A 159 -0.67 8.32 4.05
N LEU A 160 -1.24 7.93 5.20
CA LEU A 160 -0.96 8.57 6.48
C LEU A 160 0.52 8.43 6.85
N THR A 161 1.06 7.21 6.82
CA THR A 161 2.48 6.96 7.07
C THR A 161 3.36 7.78 6.14
N GLY A 162 3.04 7.82 4.84
CA GLY A 162 3.77 8.65 3.87
C GLY A 162 3.79 10.14 4.25
N ILE A 163 2.64 10.71 4.65
CA ILE A 163 2.56 12.11 5.10
C ILE A 163 3.38 12.34 6.37
N PHE A 164 3.26 11.46 7.37
CA PHE A 164 3.97 11.60 8.64
C PHE A 164 5.49 11.42 8.51
N THR A 165 5.97 10.69 7.50
CA THR A 165 7.40 10.61 7.18
C THR A 165 7.86 11.80 6.33
N PHE A 166 7.06 12.22 5.36
CA PHE A 166 7.43 13.26 4.39
C PHE A 166 7.50 14.66 4.99
N VAL A 167 6.52 15.04 5.83
CA VAL A 167 6.46 16.40 6.42
C VAL A 167 7.66 16.72 7.30
N PRO A 168 8.06 15.87 8.28
CA PRO A 168 9.27 16.10 9.07
C PRO A 168 10.54 16.11 8.21
N SER A 169 10.62 15.20 7.23
CA SER A 169 11.78 15.12 6.33
C SER A 169 11.98 16.43 5.54
N ILE A 170 10.91 17.01 5.01
CA ILE A 170 10.96 18.33 4.35
C ILE A 170 11.35 19.44 5.32
N GLY A 171 10.72 19.47 6.50
CA GLY A 171 10.96 20.51 7.50
C GLY A 171 12.43 20.59 7.91
N LEU A 172 13.11 19.45 7.95
CA LEU A 172 14.53 19.37 8.31
C LEU A 172 15.47 19.55 7.12
N ALA A 173 15.09 19.09 5.92
CA ALA A 173 15.85 19.43 4.72
C ALA A 173 15.96 20.97 4.58
N ALA A 174 14.91 21.70 4.94
CA ALA A 174 14.89 23.16 4.94
C ALA A 174 15.89 23.78 5.93
N THR A 175 16.20 23.13 7.06
CA THR A 175 17.18 23.65 8.05
C THR A 175 18.62 23.48 7.60
N ILE A 176 18.90 22.49 6.75
CA ILE A 176 20.23 22.26 6.18
C ILE A 176 20.46 23.19 4.98
N ALA A 177 19.51 23.23 4.04
CA ALA A 177 19.57 24.11 2.88
C ALA A 177 18.18 24.39 2.33
N TRP A 178 17.84 25.68 2.21
CA TRP A 178 16.51 26.15 1.79
C TRP A 178 16.06 25.64 0.40
N TRP A 179 17.02 25.28 -0.48
CA TRP A 179 16.73 24.79 -1.83
C TRP A 179 16.47 23.27 -1.89
N VAL A 180 16.90 22.49 -0.90
CA VAL A 180 16.77 21.02 -0.90
C VAL A 180 15.30 20.57 -0.91
N PRO A 181 14.39 21.14 -0.09
CA PRO A 181 12.96 20.86 -0.19
C PRO A 181 12.37 21.09 -1.59
N LEU A 182 12.82 22.14 -2.29
CA LEU A 182 12.34 22.48 -3.62
C LEU A 182 12.71 21.38 -4.63
N LEU A 183 13.95 20.87 -4.54
CA LEU A 183 14.43 19.77 -5.36
C LEU A 183 13.68 18.45 -5.09
N MET A 184 13.37 18.15 -3.82
CA MET A 184 12.57 16.98 -3.46
C MET A 184 11.15 17.04 -4.06
N LEU A 185 10.51 18.21 -4.03
CA LEU A 185 9.19 18.42 -4.65
C LEU A 185 9.25 18.27 -6.17
N PHE A 186 10.28 18.83 -6.81
CA PHE A 186 10.48 18.71 -8.25
C PHE A 186 10.75 17.27 -8.69
N SER A 187 11.56 16.53 -7.93
CA SER A 187 11.86 15.12 -8.20
C SER A 187 10.62 14.22 -8.02
N SER A 188 9.79 14.52 -7.02
CA SER A 188 8.61 13.72 -6.67
C SER A 188 7.40 13.99 -7.56
N SER A 189 7.25 15.21 -8.10
CA SER A 189 6.07 15.65 -8.88
C SER A 189 5.75 14.74 -10.08
N PRO A 190 6.70 14.35 -10.95
CA PRO A 190 6.36 13.56 -12.12
C PRO A 190 6.07 12.09 -11.79
N SER A 191 6.60 11.58 -10.66
CA SER A 191 6.23 10.27 -10.13
C SER A 191 4.74 10.22 -9.80
N ILE A 192 4.23 11.24 -9.08
CA ILE A 192 2.81 11.36 -8.72
C ILE A 192 1.94 11.47 -9.99
N TYR A 193 2.39 12.24 -10.98
CA TYR A 193 1.66 12.38 -12.25
C TYR A 193 1.56 11.05 -13.01
N LEU A 194 2.67 10.31 -13.12
CA LEU A 194 2.73 9.00 -13.76
C LEU A 194 1.82 8.01 -13.04
N GLU A 195 1.91 7.92 -11.71
CA GLU A 195 1.09 7.02 -10.90
C GLU A 195 -0.41 7.30 -11.08
N ARG A 196 -0.82 8.57 -11.11
CA ARG A 196 -2.22 8.96 -11.36
C ARG A 196 -2.69 8.58 -12.77
N LYS A 197 -1.84 8.77 -13.78
CA LYS A 197 -2.15 8.37 -15.17
C LYS A 197 -2.29 6.86 -15.29
N TYR A 198 -1.42 6.09 -14.65
CA TYR A 198 -1.48 4.63 -14.63
C TYR A 198 -2.67 4.09 -13.85
N SER A 199 -2.99 4.68 -12.70
CA SER A 199 -4.17 4.31 -11.92
C SER A 199 -5.46 4.46 -12.73
N LYS A 200 -5.59 5.55 -13.51
CA LYS A 200 -6.74 5.74 -14.43
C LYS A 200 -6.79 4.68 -15.53
N LEU A 201 -5.64 4.30 -16.08
CA LEU A 201 -5.55 3.27 -17.14
C LEU A 201 -5.96 1.90 -16.60
N ILE A 202 -5.45 1.52 -15.42
CA ILE A 202 -5.81 0.29 -14.71
C ILE A 202 -7.31 0.26 -14.45
N TRP A 203 -7.86 1.33 -13.87
CA TRP A 203 -9.28 1.42 -13.57
C TRP A 203 -10.15 1.26 -14.83
N ARG A 204 -9.79 1.93 -15.94
CA ARG A 204 -10.52 1.82 -17.21
C ARG A 204 -10.54 0.38 -17.72
N VAL A 205 -9.46 -0.35 -17.55
CA VAL A 205 -9.34 -1.74 -18.03
C VAL A 205 -10.10 -2.69 -17.13
N GLN A 206 -9.97 -2.55 -15.80
CA GLN A 206 -10.79 -3.30 -14.86
C GLN A 206 -12.28 -3.13 -15.15
N LYS A 207 -12.72 -1.89 -15.42
CA LYS A 207 -14.11 -1.59 -15.79
C LYS A 207 -14.53 -2.30 -17.09
N LYS A 208 -13.68 -2.29 -18.12
CA LYS A 208 -13.95 -3.00 -19.39
C LYS A 208 -13.98 -4.52 -19.22
N GLN A 209 -13.18 -5.06 -18.30
CA GLN A 209 -13.04 -6.49 -18.06
C GLN A 209 -14.05 -7.06 -17.06
N ALA A 210 -14.90 -6.23 -16.44
CA ALA A 210 -15.90 -6.66 -15.47
C ALA A 210 -16.78 -7.80 -15.99
N LYS A 211 -17.15 -7.78 -17.29
CA LYS A 211 -17.90 -8.87 -17.93
C LYS A 211 -17.10 -10.18 -17.97
N ILE A 212 -15.86 -10.14 -18.42
CA ILE A 212 -14.97 -11.32 -18.50
C ILE A 212 -14.76 -11.91 -17.11
N THR A 213 -14.47 -11.07 -16.11
CA THR A 213 -14.33 -11.51 -14.71
C THR A 213 -15.62 -12.16 -14.19
N ARG A 214 -16.79 -11.59 -14.52
CA ARG A 214 -18.08 -12.17 -14.14
C ARG A 214 -18.30 -13.54 -14.78
N GLU A 215 -18.00 -13.69 -16.07
CA GLU A 215 -18.11 -15.00 -16.74
C GLU A 215 -17.11 -16.02 -16.20
N MET A 216 -15.87 -15.62 -15.89
CA MET A 216 -14.89 -16.49 -15.23
C MET A 216 -15.38 -16.96 -13.87
N ASN A 217 -15.97 -16.07 -13.07
CA ASN A 217 -16.54 -16.41 -11.76
C ASN A 217 -17.71 -17.38 -11.88
N LEU A 218 -18.54 -17.24 -12.92
CA LEU A 218 -19.62 -18.18 -13.21
C LEU A 218 -19.07 -19.56 -13.59
N SER A 219 -18.11 -19.63 -14.52
CA SER A 219 -17.46 -20.88 -14.90
C SER A 219 -16.81 -21.57 -13.70
N ALA A 220 -16.14 -20.79 -12.83
CA ALA A 220 -15.58 -21.29 -11.59
C ALA A 220 -16.66 -21.82 -10.63
N ARG A 221 -17.76 -21.08 -10.44
CA ARG A 221 -18.90 -21.49 -9.59
C ARG A 221 -19.56 -22.76 -10.09
N VAL A 222 -19.70 -22.93 -11.41
CA VAL A 222 -20.25 -24.16 -12.02
C VAL A 222 -19.32 -25.34 -11.74
N LEU A 223 -18.01 -25.19 -11.96
CA LEU A 223 -17.03 -26.25 -11.74
C LEU A 223 -16.87 -26.64 -10.25
N SER A 224 -16.94 -25.68 -9.33
CA SER A 224 -16.72 -25.92 -7.90
C SER A 224 -18.00 -26.12 -7.09
N GLY A 225 -19.17 -25.81 -7.67
CA GLY A 225 -20.45 -25.83 -6.97
C GLY A 225 -21.02 -27.24 -6.86
N GLU A 226 -21.49 -27.61 -5.66
CA GLU A 226 -22.13 -28.91 -5.42
C GLU A 226 -23.40 -29.10 -6.28
N GLU A 227 -24.14 -28.00 -6.52
CA GLU A 227 -25.38 -27.95 -7.31
C GLU A 227 -25.23 -28.59 -8.70
N TYR A 228 -24.12 -28.27 -9.41
CA TYR A 228 -23.88 -28.73 -10.78
C TYR A 228 -22.98 -29.96 -10.86
N ALA A 229 -22.44 -30.42 -9.72
CA ALA A 229 -21.41 -31.45 -9.68
C ALA A 229 -21.89 -32.82 -10.22
N LYS A 230 -23.19 -33.13 -10.06
CA LYS A 230 -23.79 -34.37 -10.58
C LYS A 230 -23.96 -34.29 -12.10
N GLU A 231 -24.47 -33.18 -12.61
CA GLU A 231 -24.67 -32.96 -14.05
C GLU A 231 -23.35 -32.92 -14.81
N LEU A 232 -22.35 -32.20 -14.29
CA LEU A 232 -21.01 -32.13 -14.86
C LEU A 232 -20.37 -33.52 -15.02
N ARG A 233 -20.52 -34.39 -14.01
CA ARG A 233 -20.00 -35.76 -14.03
C ARG A 233 -20.81 -36.69 -14.92
N LEU A 234 -22.13 -36.57 -14.90
CA LEU A 234 -23.02 -37.38 -15.72
C LEU A 234 -22.81 -37.13 -17.22
N PHE A 235 -22.61 -35.86 -17.61
CA PHE A 235 -22.45 -35.45 -19.01
C PHE A 235 -20.99 -35.27 -19.46
N GLY A 236 -20.01 -35.49 -18.58
CA GLY A 236 -18.58 -35.35 -18.93
C GLY A 236 -18.14 -33.93 -19.32
N LEU A 237 -18.81 -32.91 -18.80
CA LEU A 237 -18.66 -31.50 -19.23
C LEU A 237 -17.48 -30.76 -18.56
N GLN A 238 -16.73 -31.40 -17.66
CA GLN A 238 -15.70 -30.73 -16.86
C GLN A 238 -14.60 -30.09 -17.73
N GLN A 239 -14.14 -30.82 -18.75
CA GLN A 239 -13.09 -30.34 -19.64
C GLN A 239 -13.56 -29.13 -20.48
N LEU A 240 -14.81 -29.14 -20.94
CA LEU A 240 -15.37 -28.00 -21.68
C LEU A 240 -15.36 -26.72 -20.84
N TRP A 241 -15.76 -26.82 -19.57
CA TRP A 241 -15.81 -25.68 -18.67
C TRP A 241 -14.42 -25.20 -18.24
N ILE A 242 -13.46 -26.12 -18.03
CA ILE A 242 -12.08 -25.72 -17.68
C ILE A 242 -11.40 -25.02 -18.85
N ASP A 243 -11.61 -25.50 -20.09
CA ASP A 243 -11.05 -24.88 -21.29
C ASP A 243 -11.66 -23.50 -21.55
N ARG A 244 -12.98 -23.35 -21.33
CA ARG A 244 -13.64 -22.05 -21.38
C ARG A 244 -13.07 -21.07 -20.36
N TRP A 245 -12.89 -21.50 -19.12
CA TRP A 245 -12.31 -20.67 -18.07
C TRP A 245 -10.87 -20.27 -18.41
N ASN A 246 -10.05 -21.21 -18.89
CA ASN A 246 -8.67 -20.97 -19.30
C ASN A 246 -8.58 -19.95 -20.43
N GLY A 247 -9.46 -20.04 -21.44
CA GLY A 247 -9.51 -19.07 -22.53
C GLY A 247 -9.84 -17.65 -22.04
N GLN A 248 -10.84 -17.53 -21.16
CA GLN A 248 -11.22 -16.24 -20.55
C GLN A 248 -10.10 -15.68 -19.67
N PHE A 249 -9.44 -16.53 -18.89
CA PHE A 249 -8.29 -16.15 -18.06
C PHE A 249 -7.13 -15.63 -18.91
N LEU A 250 -6.79 -16.33 -19.99
CA LEU A 250 -5.69 -15.94 -20.87
C LEU A 250 -5.97 -14.58 -21.51
N GLN A 251 -7.20 -14.35 -22.01
CA GLN A 251 -7.62 -13.07 -22.54
C GLN A 251 -7.50 -11.95 -21.49
N PHE A 252 -8.00 -12.19 -20.27
CA PHE A 252 -7.89 -11.26 -19.15
C PHE A 252 -6.42 -10.94 -18.81
N PHE A 253 -5.60 -11.98 -18.71
CA PHE A 253 -4.20 -11.90 -18.33
C PHE A 253 -3.37 -11.14 -19.36
N THR A 254 -3.49 -11.45 -20.66
CA THR A 254 -2.72 -10.78 -21.71
C THR A 254 -3.02 -9.28 -21.77
N GLU A 255 -4.29 -8.89 -21.66
CA GLU A 255 -4.70 -7.49 -21.62
C GLU A 255 -4.15 -6.77 -20.38
N MET A 256 -4.25 -7.39 -19.20
CA MET A 256 -3.65 -6.85 -17.97
C MET A 256 -2.13 -6.74 -18.06
N GLN A 257 -1.46 -7.72 -18.64
CA GLN A 257 0.00 -7.74 -18.78
C GLN A 257 0.49 -6.62 -19.71
N ARG A 258 -0.23 -6.31 -20.80
CA ARG A 258 0.10 -5.19 -21.69
C ARG A 258 0.11 -3.86 -20.95
N ILE A 259 -0.83 -3.63 -20.06
CA ILE A 259 -0.93 -2.40 -19.26
C ILE A 259 0.16 -2.37 -18.19
N ARG A 260 0.36 -3.48 -17.48
CA ARG A 260 1.41 -3.59 -16.45
C ARG A 260 2.80 -3.37 -17.03
N LYS A 261 3.10 -3.92 -18.21
CA LYS A 261 4.38 -3.70 -18.91
C LYS A 261 4.57 -2.23 -19.28
N LYS A 262 3.56 -1.57 -19.88
CA LYS A 262 3.63 -0.13 -20.17
C LYS A 262 3.83 0.70 -18.91
N GLY A 263 3.13 0.34 -17.82
CA GLY A 263 3.29 0.89 -16.48
C GLY A 263 4.71 0.77 -15.94
N ALA A 264 5.21 -0.45 -15.87
CA ALA A 264 6.52 -0.77 -15.35
C ALA A 264 7.62 -0.02 -16.10
N ILE A 265 7.58 0.01 -17.44
CA ILE A 265 8.58 0.71 -18.23
C ILE A 265 8.63 2.19 -17.87
N ALA A 266 7.48 2.88 -17.84
CA ALA A 266 7.47 4.31 -17.53
C ALA A 266 7.88 4.62 -16.09
N VAL A 267 7.49 3.78 -15.12
CA VAL A 267 7.90 3.95 -13.71
C VAL A 267 9.40 3.70 -13.57
N ILE A 268 9.94 2.66 -14.21
CA ILE A 268 11.38 2.35 -14.18
C ILE A 268 12.16 3.49 -14.82
N SER A 269 11.78 3.93 -16.03
CA SER A 269 12.41 5.07 -16.71
C SER A 269 12.44 6.31 -15.83
N TRP A 270 11.34 6.61 -15.13
CA TRP A 270 11.29 7.74 -14.22
C TRP A 270 12.14 7.53 -12.96
N SER A 271 12.10 6.34 -12.36
CA SER A 271 12.88 6.02 -11.16
C SER A 271 14.39 6.10 -11.40
N VAL A 272 14.85 5.70 -12.58
CA VAL A 272 16.26 5.82 -12.98
C VAL A 272 16.62 7.30 -13.16
N PHE A 273 15.77 8.09 -13.83
CA PHE A 273 15.98 9.53 -13.98
C PHE A 273 16.04 10.25 -12.63
N GLY A 274 15.13 9.94 -11.71
CA GLY A 274 15.09 10.50 -10.37
C GLY A 274 16.28 10.10 -9.51
N ARG A 275 16.75 8.85 -9.62
CA ARG A 275 17.94 8.37 -8.89
C ARG A 275 19.23 8.98 -9.40
N ILE A 276 19.37 9.18 -10.71
CA ILE A 276 20.52 9.87 -11.29
C ILE A 276 20.56 11.33 -10.85
N GLY A 277 19.41 11.99 -10.76
CA GLY A 277 19.31 13.37 -10.26
C GLY A 277 19.57 13.56 -8.76
N LEU A 278 19.58 12.48 -7.97
CA LEU A 278 19.93 12.51 -6.53
C LEU A 278 21.39 12.12 -6.26
N ALA A 279 22.07 11.52 -7.24
CA ALA A 279 23.46 11.07 -7.13
C ALA A 279 24.48 12.09 -7.67
N LEU A 280 24.01 13.27 -8.12
CA LEU A 280 24.78 14.35 -8.74
C LEU A 280 24.60 15.63 -7.93
#